data_AF-A0A6I4Z5F9-F1
#
_entry.id   AF-A0A6I4Z5F9-F1
#
_cell.length_a   1.000
_cell.length_b   1.000
_cell.length_c   1.000
_cell.angle_alpha   90.00
_cell.angle_beta   90.00
_cell.angle_gamma   90.00
#
_symmetry.space_group_name_H-M   'P 1'
#
loop_
_entity.id
_entity.type
_entity.pdbx_description
1 polymer ?
#
loop_
_entity_poly.entity_id
_entity_poly.type
_entity_poly.pdbx_seq_one_letter_code
_entity_poly.pdbx_strand_id
1 'polypeptide(L)'
;MSVDVDTAPAGPPALDDARNLRQRARAVGMNPDYWYAVEEVRRVKPGTVTEVVFWKQSIALYRSEDGSFHAIENRCLHRQIKLSLGQVDGCRLVCGYHGWEYDEDGRVSEIPDLFGRQEVPNLSVRTYPVQVRYGLVWIFPGDPALAGERQIPEIPELEGSSRWACVPLVFDLQAHHSIIIDNVSDFSHAYLHRRYRPFDGATLTRHETVGDNVHLAYETRVGRGRISGLFVDHARLNTNHMELWQKYLESRYISSAYLIGPAGNRPERVVSYIQKKCEEIGLGIVMYEDLQSLEDRLARIGLARGDREDLDHSMWRFSFWLERQMQKVVSTNRKQEKSPRGGPAVYDYQELIRHGLLQARDVRERLATLYEAHFHHRALAKAVAAELEGNEWDPAEPQSETHWKAALNDSEHHLVQAAMYYEHRAKLGILKGAVEFALLARSGALPEQRKIKFMDFEVPADFLPDSFHKAVDALQGIEHFERAPMVWQSLLWKWGGFLLLDRLEDEKQEIAEEAGIALASLESMLGLYDVLFPMERGWWAEFQGTRVLKLFPGAFRGIGVKLRMSRRGAGTVAEAFGEYPHQFLTSNLGGWNNAAVRLLDYGEAKP
;
A
#
# COMPACT_ATOMS: atom_id res chain seq x y z
N MET A 1 -23.08 -17.19 -37.40
CA MET A 1 -21.94 -16.63 -36.64
C MET A 1 -21.30 -17.78 -35.90
N SER A 2 -20.24 -18.34 -36.48
CA SER A 2 -19.34 -19.29 -35.80
C SER A 2 -18.54 -18.50 -34.78
N VAL A 3 -18.74 -18.79 -33.50
CA VAL A 3 -17.86 -18.30 -32.44
C VAL A 3 -16.69 -19.28 -32.44
N ASP A 4 -15.48 -18.82 -32.73
CA ASP A 4 -14.26 -19.61 -32.58
C ASP A 4 -14.14 -20.08 -31.12
N VAL A 5 -14.13 -21.40 -30.92
CA VAL A 5 -14.11 -22.05 -29.60
C VAL A 5 -12.68 -22.42 -29.15
N ASP A 6 -11.65 -21.92 -29.84
CA ASP A 6 -10.24 -22.29 -29.58
C ASP A 6 -9.45 -21.30 -28.70
N THR A 7 -10.11 -20.27 -28.15
CA THR A 7 -9.48 -19.47 -27.09
C THR A 7 -10.03 -19.92 -25.74
N ALA A 8 -9.16 -20.48 -24.90
CA ALA A 8 -9.49 -20.68 -23.49
C ALA A 8 -10.04 -19.34 -22.95
N PRO A 9 -11.19 -19.34 -22.25
CA PRO A 9 -11.80 -18.10 -21.80
C PRO A 9 -10.77 -17.34 -20.97
N ALA A 10 -10.45 -16.11 -21.40
CA ALA A 10 -9.54 -15.25 -20.66
C ALA A 10 -10.07 -15.15 -19.21
N GLY A 11 -9.22 -15.47 -18.24
CA GLY A 11 -9.55 -15.32 -16.82
C GLY A 11 -9.92 -13.86 -16.49
N PRO A 12 -10.35 -13.57 -15.25
CA PRO A 12 -10.51 -12.18 -14.85
C PRO A 12 -9.21 -11.40 -15.13
N PRO A 13 -9.30 -10.13 -15.57
CA PRO A 13 -8.12 -9.32 -15.81
C PRO A 13 -7.28 -9.21 -14.53
N ALA A 14 -6.00 -8.90 -14.68
CA ALA A 14 -5.22 -8.44 -13.53
C ALA A 14 -5.91 -7.24 -12.89
N LEU A 15 -5.65 -7.01 -11.60
CA LEU A 15 -6.35 -5.95 -10.87
C LEU A 15 -6.12 -4.57 -11.50
N ASP A 16 -4.91 -4.32 -11.99
CA ASP A 16 -4.53 -3.06 -12.66
C ASP A 16 -5.23 -2.87 -14.01
N ASP A 17 -5.60 -3.97 -14.67
CA ASP A 17 -6.32 -3.97 -15.95
C ASP A 17 -7.86 -3.95 -15.78
N ALA A 18 -8.34 -4.04 -14.54
CA ALA A 18 -9.77 -4.14 -14.25
C ALA A 18 -10.47 -2.78 -14.39
N ARG A 19 -11.33 -2.66 -15.41
CA ARG A 19 -11.98 -1.40 -15.82
C ARG A 19 -13.28 -1.09 -15.08
N ASN A 20 -13.82 -2.04 -14.33
CA ASN A 20 -15.07 -1.88 -13.60
C ASN A 20 -15.08 -2.70 -12.30
N LEU A 21 -16.05 -2.40 -11.43
CA LEU A 21 -16.17 -3.01 -10.11
C LEU A 21 -16.27 -4.55 -10.17
N ARG A 22 -16.98 -5.10 -11.16
CA ARG A 22 -17.14 -6.56 -11.32
C ARG A 22 -15.82 -7.23 -11.68
N GLN A 23 -15.04 -6.62 -12.55
CA GLN A 23 -13.69 -7.09 -12.90
C GLN A 23 -12.75 -6.99 -11.69
N ARG A 24 -12.79 -5.87 -10.96
CA ARG A 24 -11.99 -5.69 -9.74
C ARG A 24 -12.33 -6.73 -8.67
N ALA A 25 -13.62 -6.96 -8.41
CA ALA A 25 -14.06 -7.96 -7.45
C ALA A 25 -13.56 -9.38 -7.79
N ARG A 26 -13.52 -9.74 -9.08
CA ARG A 26 -12.98 -11.04 -9.53
C ARG A 26 -11.45 -11.10 -9.53
N ALA A 27 -10.78 -9.96 -9.60
CA ALA A 27 -9.31 -9.87 -9.57
C ALA A 27 -8.73 -9.93 -8.15
N VAL A 28 -9.44 -9.39 -7.14
CA VAL A 28 -8.95 -9.32 -5.73
C VAL A 28 -8.85 -10.70 -5.06
N GLY A 29 -9.65 -11.68 -5.50
CA GLY A 29 -9.60 -13.05 -5.00
C GLY A 29 -10.46 -13.34 -3.76
N MET A 30 -10.31 -14.54 -3.20
CA MET A 30 -11.10 -15.00 -2.05
C MET A 30 -10.49 -14.50 -0.74
N ASN A 31 -11.32 -14.00 0.19
CA ASN A 31 -10.84 -13.62 1.52
C ASN A 31 -10.49 -14.88 2.34
N PRO A 32 -9.23 -15.08 2.72
CA PRO A 32 -8.82 -16.29 3.42
C PRO A 32 -9.29 -16.34 4.88
N ASP A 33 -9.75 -15.23 5.47
CA ASP A 33 -10.17 -15.14 6.89
C ASP A 33 -11.61 -15.65 7.13
N TYR A 34 -11.97 -16.75 6.48
CA TYR A 34 -13.25 -17.45 6.64
C TYR A 34 -13.06 -18.97 6.52
N TRP A 35 -14.07 -19.71 7.00
CA TRP A 35 -14.10 -21.17 6.87
C TRP A 35 -14.56 -21.61 5.48
N TYR A 36 -13.77 -22.48 4.84
CA TYR A 36 -14.07 -23.05 3.53
C TYR A 36 -14.11 -24.57 3.58
N ALA A 37 -15.18 -25.17 3.06
CA ALA A 37 -15.25 -26.60 2.84
C ALA A 37 -14.31 -26.98 1.69
N VAL A 38 -13.42 -27.94 1.92
CA VAL A 38 -12.39 -28.33 0.95
C VAL A 38 -12.44 -29.79 0.55
N GLU A 39 -13.04 -30.67 1.35
CA GLU A 39 -13.13 -32.08 1.02
C GLU A 39 -14.26 -32.79 1.80
N GLU A 40 -14.71 -33.95 1.32
CA GLU A 40 -15.61 -34.83 2.07
C GLU A 40 -14.82 -35.68 3.09
N VAL A 41 -15.34 -35.80 4.33
CA VAL A 41 -14.70 -36.57 5.42
C VAL A 41 -14.39 -38.01 5.00
N ARG A 42 -15.26 -38.62 4.20
CA ARG A 42 -15.13 -40.03 3.75
C ARG A 42 -14.07 -40.22 2.66
N ARG A 43 -13.65 -39.15 1.97
CA ARG A 43 -12.64 -39.21 0.91
C ARG A 43 -11.23 -39.19 1.48
N VAL A 44 -11.04 -38.58 2.66
CA VAL A 44 -9.78 -38.63 3.42
C VAL A 44 -9.87 -39.76 4.46
N LYS A 45 -9.31 -40.92 4.11
CA LYS A 45 -9.28 -42.08 5.00
C LYS A 45 -8.27 -41.86 6.13
N PRO A 46 -8.46 -42.47 7.32
CA PRO A 46 -7.43 -42.47 8.36
C PRO A 46 -6.09 -42.98 7.80
N GLY A 47 -4.98 -42.35 8.19
CA GLY A 47 -3.64 -42.65 7.69
C GLY A 47 -3.37 -42.17 6.26
N THR A 48 -4.16 -41.24 5.71
CA THR A 48 -3.96 -40.74 4.34
C THR A 48 -3.84 -39.21 4.28
N VAL A 49 -3.15 -38.74 3.24
CA VAL A 49 -3.00 -37.33 2.91
C VAL A 49 -3.52 -37.08 1.49
N THR A 50 -4.13 -35.92 1.27
CA THR A 50 -4.53 -35.44 -0.05
C THR A 50 -4.11 -33.98 -0.22
N GLU A 51 -3.88 -33.58 -1.47
CA GLU A 51 -3.75 -32.17 -1.81
C GLU A 51 -5.13 -31.54 -1.93
N VAL A 52 -5.33 -30.40 -1.28
CA VAL A 52 -6.43 -29.48 -1.55
C VAL A 52 -5.86 -28.13 -1.99
N VAL A 53 -6.56 -27.42 -2.86
CA VAL A 53 -6.10 -26.13 -3.40
C VAL A 53 -7.09 -25.03 -3.03
N PHE A 54 -6.66 -24.07 -2.22
CA PHE A 54 -7.42 -22.87 -1.92
C PHE A 54 -6.80 -21.68 -2.65
N TRP A 55 -7.52 -21.08 -3.60
CA TRP A 55 -7.07 -19.88 -4.33
C TRP A 55 -5.60 -19.92 -4.81
N LYS A 56 -5.23 -21.01 -5.50
CA LYS A 56 -3.86 -21.34 -5.98
C LYS A 56 -2.85 -21.77 -4.90
N GLN A 57 -3.22 -21.74 -3.63
CA GLN A 57 -2.39 -22.24 -2.53
C GLN A 57 -2.61 -23.74 -2.35
N SER A 58 -1.52 -24.51 -2.41
CA SER A 58 -1.54 -25.95 -2.21
C SER A 58 -1.41 -26.29 -0.73
N ILE A 59 -2.32 -27.12 -0.23
CA ILE A 59 -2.43 -27.48 1.19
C ILE A 59 -2.48 -29.02 1.29
N ALA A 60 -1.68 -29.57 2.20
CA ALA A 60 -1.69 -30.99 2.52
C ALA A 60 -2.72 -31.20 3.62
N LEU A 61 -3.88 -31.75 3.25
CA LEU A 61 -4.92 -32.17 4.16
C LEU A 61 -4.71 -33.65 4.48
N TYR A 62 -4.44 -33.98 5.74
CA TYR A 62 -4.26 -35.36 6.15
C TYR A 62 -5.16 -35.72 7.33
N ARG A 63 -5.42 -37.02 7.43
CA ARG A 63 -6.15 -37.59 8.55
C ARG A 63 -5.23 -38.57 9.26
N SER A 64 -4.91 -38.25 10.50
CA SER A 64 -4.13 -39.09 11.40
C SER A 64 -4.80 -40.44 11.61
N GLU A 65 -4.03 -41.43 12.06
CA GLU A 65 -4.56 -42.76 12.33
C GLU A 65 -5.58 -42.79 13.47
N ASP A 66 -5.47 -41.85 14.41
CA ASP A 66 -6.47 -41.60 15.47
C ASP A 66 -7.78 -40.98 14.96
N GLY A 67 -7.82 -40.63 13.66
CA GLY A 67 -8.98 -40.06 12.98
C GLY A 67 -9.06 -38.53 13.00
N SER A 68 -8.14 -37.84 13.68
CA SER A 68 -8.04 -36.37 13.70
C SER A 68 -7.61 -35.82 12.32
N PHE A 69 -8.09 -34.63 11.99
CA PHE A 69 -7.81 -33.98 10.72
C PHE A 69 -6.87 -32.80 10.92
N HIS A 70 -5.89 -32.69 10.03
CA HIS A 70 -4.85 -31.67 10.06
C HIS A 70 -4.61 -31.13 8.67
N ALA A 71 -4.30 -29.84 8.58
CA ALA A 71 -3.99 -29.19 7.32
C ALA A 71 -2.74 -28.33 7.47
N ILE A 72 -1.73 -28.62 6.65
CA ILE A 72 -0.46 -27.89 6.67
C ILE A 72 -0.05 -27.46 5.26
N GLU A 73 0.86 -26.50 5.15
CA GLU A 73 1.41 -26.05 3.87
C GLU A 73 1.97 -27.24 3.10
N ASN A 74 1.57 -27.40 1.84
CA ASN A 74 1.99 -28.54 1.04
C ASN A 74 3.41 -28.40 0.47
N ARG A 75 4.38 -28.08 1.33
CA ARG A 75 5.76 -27.82 0.95
C ARG A 75 6.73 -28.29 2.01
N CYS A 76 7.55 -29.28 1.68
CA CYS A 76 8.64 -29.72 2.54
C CYS A 76 9.72 -28.63 2.71
N LEU A 77 10.14 -28.35 3.94
CA LEU A 77 11.18 -27.34 4.21
C LEU A 77 12.58 -27.75 3.75
N HIS A 78 12.80 -29.02 3.40
CA HIS A 78 14.09 -29.49 2.87
C HIS A 78 14.28 -29.12 1.39
N ARG A 79 13.41 -29.62 0.50
CA ARG A 79 13.53 -29.46 -0.97
C ARG A 79 12.22 -29.07 -1.65
N GLN A 80 11.25 -28.55 -0.89
CA GLN A 80 9.99 -27.98 -1.38
C GLN A 80 9.09 -28.95 -2.16
N ILE A 81 9.33 -30.25 -2.09
CA ILE A 81 8.39 -31.25 -2.62
C ILE A 81 7.07 -31.19 -1.84
N LYS A 82 5.96 -31.49 -2.53
CA LYS A 82 4.63 -31.58 -1.93
C LYS A 82 4.61 -32.66 -0.86
N LEU A 83 4.20 -32.30 0.35
CA LEU A 83 4.01 -33.23 1.47
C LEU A 83 2.83 -34.19 1.23
N SER A 84 1.87 -33.82 0.38
CA SER A 84 0.78 -34.69 -0.06
C SER A 84 1.23 -35.88 -0.92
N LEU A 85 2.50 -35.92 -1.35
CA LEU A 85 3.12 -37.09 -1.98
C LEU A 85 3.78 -38.03 -0.96
N GLY A 86 3.72 -37.67 0.32
CA GLY A 86 4.22 -38.46 1.43
C GLY A 86 3.19 -39.44 1.99
N GLN A 87 3.35 -39.78 3.26
CA GLN A 87 2.48 -40.69 3.98
C GLN A 87 2.24 -40.19 5.41
N VAL A 88 1.15 -40.63 6.02
CA VAL A 88 0.87 -40.38 7.44
C VAL A 88 1.49 -41.51 8.27
N ASP A 89 2.15 -41.18 9.38
CA ASP A 89 2.64 -42.13 10.37
C ASP A 89 2.15 -41.69 11.76
N GLY A 90 1.20 -42.44 12.32
CA GLY A 90 0.47 -42.06 13.53
C GLY A 90 -0.26 -40.71 13.37
N CYS A 91 0.26 -39.66 14.00
CA CYS A 91 -0.25 -38.29 13.91
C CYS A 91 0.61 -37.35 13.05
N ARG A 92 1.71 -37.86 12.49
CA ARG A 92 2.70 -37.07 11.76
C ARG A 92 2.58 -37.26 10.26
N LEU A 93 2.97 -36.25 9.50
CA LEU A 93 3.09 -36.32 8.05
C LEU A 93 4.55 -36.50 7.65
N VAL A 94 4.87 -37.62 7.01
CA VAL A 94 6.22 -37.99 6.59
C VAL A 94 6.41 -37.62 5.11
N CYS A 95 7.42 -36.79 4.83
CA CYS A 95 7.77 -36.41 3.47
C CYS A 95 8.29 -37.61 2.66
N GLY A 96 7.65 -37.88 1.52
CA GLY A 96 8.00 -39.01 0.64
C GLY A 96 9.37 -38.95 -0.05
N TYR A 97 10.16 -37.88 0.16
CA TYR A 97 11.50 -37.77 -0.44
C TYR A 97 12.61 -38.24 0.51
N HIS A 98 12.80 -37.54 1.64
CA HIS A 98 13.90 -37.83 2.58
C HIS A 98 13.39 -38.13 3.99
N GLY A 99 12.08 -38.42 4.15
CA GLY A 99 11.51 -38.85 5.42
C GLY A 99 11.46 -37.79 6.52
N TRP A 100 11.54 -36.50 6.19
CA TRP A 100 11.32 -35.45 7.19
C TRP A 100 9.88 -35.52 7.69
N GLU A 101 9.70 -35.56 9.00
CA GLU A 101 8.40 -35.71 9.64
C GLU A 101 7.91 -34.38 10.19
N TYR A 102 6.61 -34.13 10.03
CA TYR A 102 5.92 -32.94 10.48
C TYR A 102 4.83 -33.32 11.47
N ASP A 103 4.78 -32.66 12.63
CA ASP A 103 3.71 -32.84 13.61
C ASP A 103 2.43 -32.07 13.23
N GLU A 104 1.39 -32.18 14.07
CA GLU A 104 0.10 -31.48 13.90
C GLU A 104 0.22 -29.95 13.88
N ASP A 105 1.25 -29.40 14.52
CA ASP A 105 1.57 -27.98 14.54
C ASP A 105 2.48 -27.57 13.37
N GLY A 106 2.74 -28.50 12.43
CA GLY A 106 3.56 -28.30 11.25
C GLY A 106 5.06 -28.19 11.57
N ARG A 107 5.49 -28.47 12.80
CA ARG A 107 6.90 -28.45 13.18
C ARG A 107 7.60 -29.69 12.64
N VAL A 108 8.85 -29.52 12.22
CA VAL A 108 9.71 -30.65 11.90
C VAL A 108 10.02 -31.39 13.19
N SER A 109 9.39 -32.54 13.38
CA SER A 109 9.51 -33.34 14.59
C SER A 109 10.68 -34.32 14.51
N GLU A 110 10.98 -34.81 13.31
CA GLU A 110 12.04 -35.79 13.09
C GLU A 110 12.71 -35.59 11.73
N ILE A 111 14.03 -35.81 11.72
CA ILE A 111 14.86 -35.82 10.51
C ILE A 111 15.71 -37.09 10.58
N PRO A 112 15.59 -38.01 9.59
CA PRO A 112 16.32 -39.28 9.62
C PRO A 112 17.85 -39.15 9.70
N ASP A 113 18.43 -38.13 9.06
CA ASP A 113 19.85 -37.79 9.14
C ASP A 113 20.04 -36.31 9.48
N LEU A 114 20.55 -36.03 10.68
CA LEU A 114 20.80 -34.69 11.18
C LEU A 114 22.06 -34.04 10.60
N PHE A 115 22.80 -34.72 9.71
CA PHE A 115 24.02 -34.23 9.08
C PHE A 115 25.05 -33.69 10.10
N GLY A 116 25.20 -34.41 11.22
CA GLY A 116 26.10 -34.03 12.32
C GLY A 116 25.56 -32.99 13.30
N ARG A 117 24.28 -32.57 13.19
CA ARG A 117 23.62 -31.78 14.24
C ARG A 117 23.19 -32.69 15.39
N GLN A 118 23.17 -32.11 16.60
CA GLN A 118 22.73 -32.82 17.81
C GLN A 118 21.21 -32.84 17.97
N GLU A 119 20.50 -31.86 17.41
CA GLU A 119 19.07 -31.66 17.59
C GLU A 119 18.38 -31.31 16.27
N VAL A 120 17.09 -31.66 16.17
CA VAL A 120 16.22 -31.25 15.07
C VAL A 120 16.06 -29.73 15.13
N PRO A 121 16.30 -29.00 14.02
CA PRO A 121 16.15 -27.55 14.01
C PRO A 121 14.68 -27.16 14.23
N ASN A 122 14.46 -26.10 15.00
CA ASN A 122 13.13 -25.54 15.24
C ASN A 122 12.61 -24.84 13.96
N LEU A 123 11.99 -25.64 13.09
CA LEU A 123 11.44 -25.23 11.81
C LEU A 123 9.97 -25.67 11.76
N SER A 124 9.09 -24.84 11.20
CA SER A 124 7.68 -25.17 11.05
C SER A 124 7.15 -24.70 9.71
N VAL A 125 6.31 -25.51 9.08
CA VAL A 125 5.46 -25.06 7.99
C VAL A 125 4.22 -24.36 8.53
N ARG A 126 3.53 -23.62 7.67
CA ARG A 126 2.25 -23.03 8.05
C ARG A 126 1.21 -24.13 8.32
N THR A 127 0.42 -23.98 9.37
CA THR A 127 -0.78 -24.78 9.63
C THR A 127 -2.04 -24.01 9.30
N TYR A 128 -3.12 -24.74 9.08
CA TYR A 128 -4.45 -24.19 8.83
C TYR A 128 -5.43 -24.83 9.83
N PRO A 129 -6.18 -24.04 10.61
CA PRO A 129 -7.22 -24.58 11.48
C PRO A 129 -8.19 -25.45 10.69
N VAL A 130 -8.55 -26.60 11.25
CA VAL A 130 -9.45 -27.58 10.64
C VAL A 130 -10.66 -27.82 11.53
N GLN A 131 -11.84 -27.89 10.92
CA GLN A 131 -13.07 -28.32 11.58
C GLN A 131 -13.81 -29.33 10.71
N VAL A 132 -14.46 -30.31 11.34
CA VAL A 132 -15.30 -31.28 10.66
C VAL A 132 -16.75 -31.00 11.02
N ARG A 133 -17.56 -30.65 10.02
CA ARG A 133 -18.99 -30.35 10.19
C ARG A 133 -19.77 -30.69 8.93
N TYR A 134 -21.00 -31.17 9.08
CA TYR A 134 -21.88 -31.57 7.97
C TYR A 134 -21.33 -32.69 7.05
N GLY A 135 -20.40 -33.52 7.55
CA GLY A 135 -19.71 -34.53 6.73
C GLY A 135 -18.63 -33.95 5.79
N LEU A 136 -18.32 -32.67 5.94
CA LEU A 136 -17.29 -31.95 5.19
C LEU A 136 -16.12 -31.58 6.11
N VAL A 137 -14.94 -31.49 5.52
CA VAL A 137 -13.73 -30.96 6.14
C VAL A 137 -13.62 -29.49 5.76
N TRP A 138 -13.55 -28.64 6.77
CA TRP A 138 -13.43 -27.19 6.64
C TRP A 138 -12.04 -26.75 7.07
N ILE A 139 -11.44 -25.82 6.32
CA ILE A 139 -10.18 -25.18 6.69
C ILE A 139 -10.37 -23.66 6.83
N PHE A 140 -9.49 -23.03 7.60
CA PHE A 140 -9.37 -21.58 7.69
C PHE A 140 -8.04 -21.12 7.06
N PRO A 141 -8.02 -20.70 5.77
CA PRO A 141 -6.79 -20.38 5.04
C PRO A 141 -6.06 -19.11 5.52
N GLY A 142 -6.74 -18.25 6.28
CA GLY A 142 -6.30 -16.92 6.69
C GLY A 142 -5.46 -16.92 7.95
N ASP A 143 -5.60 -15.87 8.76
CA ASP A 143 -4.95 -15.77 10.07
C ASP A 143 -5.62 -16.76 11.05
N PRO A 144 -4.89 -17.78 11.56
CA PRO A 144 -5.45 -18.74 12.51
C PRO A 144 -6.05 -18.09 13.77
N ALA A 145 -5.59 -16.91 14.18
CA ALA A 145 -6.12 -16.19 15.33
C ALA A 145 -7.60 -15.79 15.14
N LEU A 146 -8.02 -15.54 13.90
CA LEU A 146 -9.38 -15.14 13.56
C LEU A 146 -10.35 -16.33 13.43
N ALA A 147 -9.82 -17.56 13.38
CA ALA A 147 -10.63 -18.75 13.15
C ALA A 147 -11.66 -19.00 14.26
N GLY A 148 -11.37 -18.57 15.49
CA GLY A 148 -12.29 -18.64 16.63
C GLY A 148 -13.39 -17.57 16.62
N GLU A 149 -13.16 -16.44 15.94
CA GLU A 149 -14.11 -15.34 15.82
C GLU A 149 -15.11 -15.55 14.68
N ARG A 150 -14.77 -16.42 13.72
CA ARG A 150 -15.59 -16.73 12.56
C ARG A 150 -16.24 -18.10 12.72
N GLN A 151 -17.53 -18.18 12.42
CA GLN A 151 -18.27 -19.44 12.47
C GLN A 151 -18.44 -20.03 11.07
N ILE A 152 -18.39 -21.36 10.98
CA ILE A 152 -18.90 -22.10 9.83
C ILE A 152 -20.39 -21.77 9.69
N PRO A 153 -20.90 -21.50 8.47
CA PRO A 153 -22.32 -21.24 8.23
C PRO A 153 -23.23 -22.31 8.86
N GLU A 154 -24.31 -21.86 9.51
CA GLU A 154 -25.30 -22.76 10.09
C GLU A 154 -26.23 -23.34 9.01
N ILE A 155 -26.36 -24.67 8.99
CA ILE A 155 -27.27 -25.41 8.11
C ILE A 155 -28.01 -26.44 8.98
N PRO A 156 -29.04 -26.03 9.74
CA PRO A 156 -29.72 -26.87 10.72
C PRO A 156 -30.28 -28.17 10.11
N GLU A 157 -30.68 -28.13 8.85
CA GLU A 157 -31.21 -29.28 8.10
C GLU A 157 -30.19 -30.41 7.95
N LEU A 158 -28.88 -30.15 8.09
CA LEU A 158 -27.84 -31.17 7.99
C LEU A 158 -27.40 -31.75 9.34
N GLU A 159 -28.00 -31.31 10.45
CA GLU A 159 -27.66 -31.71 11.82
C GLU A 159 -28.88 -32.18 12.63
N GLY A 160 -28.63 -32.75 13.81
CA GLY A 160 -29.68 -33.21 14.74
C GLY A 160 -30.33 -34.56 14.36
N SER A 161 -31.32 -34.95 15.17
CA SER A 161 -32.02 -36.24 15.05
C SER A 161 -32.96 -36.33 13.83
N SER A 162 -33.30 -35.19 13.22
CA SER A 162 -34.20 -35.07 12.07
C SER A 162 -33.47 -34.52 10.83
N ARG A 163 -32.15 -34.72 10.73
CA ARG A 163 -31.36 -34.25 9.59
C ARG A 163 -31.91 -34.77 8.26
N TRP A 164 -31.85 -33.94 7.24
CA TRP A 164 -32.26 -34.26 5.88
C TRP A 164 -31.27 -35.22 5.23
N ALA A 165 -31.75 -36.01 4.28
CA ALA A 165 -30.88 -36.81 3.43
C ALA A 165 -30.03 -35.88 2.56
N CYS A 166 -28.71 -36.07 2.60
CA CYS A 166 -27.74 -35.28 1.82
C CYS A 166 -27.01 -36.18 0.83
N VAL A 167 -26.94 -35.74 -0.44
CA VAL A 167 -26.17 -36.38 -1.50
C VAL A 167 -25.14 -35.38 -2.01
N PRO A 168 -23.86 -35.46 -1.57
CA PRO A 168 -22.82 -34.56 -2.04
C PRO A 168 -22.50 -34.86 -3.51
N LEU A 169 -22.36 -33.79 -4.30
CA LEU A 169 -21.96 -33.85 -5.70
C LEU A 169 -20.70 -33.00 -5.90
N VAL A 170 -19.72 -33.55 -6.60
CA VAL A 170 -18.44 -32.88 -6.89
C VAL A 170 -18.31 -32.74 -8.40
N PHE A 171 -18.04 -31.52 -8.86
CA PHE A 171 -17.87 -31.19 -10.28
C PHE A 171 -16.68 -30.25 -10.46
N ASP A 172 -15.86 -30.54 -11.49
CA ASP A 172 -14.83 -29.63 -11.96
C ASP A 172 -15.40 -28.71 -13.04
N LEU A 173 -15.35 -27.41 -12.81
CA LEU A 173 -15.90 -26.39 -13.69
C LEU A 173 -14.79 -25.43 -14.12
N GLN A 174 -14.65 -25.23 -15.44
CA GLN A 174 -13.73 -24.25 -16.02
C GLN A 174 -14.34 -22.84 -15.95
N ALA A 175 -14.56 -22.35 -14.73
CA ALA A 175 -15.20 -21.08 -14.46
C ALA A 175 -14.62 -20.42 -13.21
N HIS A 176 -14.69 -19.09 -13.15
CA HIS A 176 -14.41 -18.37 -11.92
C HIS A 176 -15.47 -18.74 -10.86
N HIS A 177 -15.04 -19.04 -9.62
CA HIS A 177 -15.93 -19.52 -8.54
C HIS A 177 -17.18 -18.64 -8.35
N SER A 178 -17.02 -17.32 -8.47
CA SER A 178 -18.15 -16.37 -8.31
C SER A 178 -19.27 -16.58 -9.33
N ILE A 179 -18.99 -17.15 -10.51
CA ILE A 179 -20.01 -17.38 -11.55
C ILE A 179 -21.06 -18.39 -11.06
N ILE A 180 -20.63 -19.42 -10.33
CA ILE A 180 -21.54 -20.42 -9.78
C ILE A 180 -22.35 -19.83 -8.62
N ILE A 181 -21.72 -19.05 -7.75
CA ILE A 181 -22.40 -18.34 -6.66
C ILE A 181 -23.46 -17.37 -7.21
N ASP A 182 -23.08 -16.55 -8.20
CA ASP A 182 -23.99 -15.63 -8.90
C ASP A 182 -25.15 -16.40 -9.54
N ASN A 183 -24.86 -17.52 -10.22
CA ASN A 183 -25.87 -18.31 -10.94
C ASN A 183 -26.89 -18.97 -10.01
N VAL A 184 -26.45 -19.53 -8.87
CA VAL A 184 -27.34 -20.14 -7.87
C VAL A 184 -28.28 -19.09 -7.26
N SER A 185 -27.81 -17.84 -7.15
CA SER A 185 -28.58 -16.72 -6.59
C SER A 185 -29.53 -16.07 -7.61
N ASP A 186 -29.40 -16.35 -8.90
CA ASP A 186 -30.20 -15.73 -9.98
C ASP A 186 -31.18 -16.73 -10.60
N PHE A 187 -32.44 -16.73 -10.17
CA PHE A 187 -33.41 -17.68 -10.73
C PHE A 187 -33.85 -17.39 -12.18
N SER A 188 -33.46 -16.25 -12.77
CA SER A 188 -33.78 -15.95 -14.17
C SER A 188 -33.14 -16.96 -15.15
N HIS A 189 -32.05 -17.63 -14.72
CA HIS A 189 -31.39 -18.67 -15.52
C HIS A 189 -32.25 -19.91 -15.77
N ALA A 190 -33.40 -20.08 -15.10
CA ALA A 190 -34.34 -21.18 -15.32
C ALA A 190 -34.73 -21.36 -16.80
N TYR A 191 -34.66 -20.28 -17.60
CA TYR A 191 -34.83 -20.33 -19.06
C TYR A 191 -33.87 -21.31 -19.77
N LEU A 192 -32.65 -21.50 -19.27
CA LEU A 192 -31.69 -22.48 -19.79
C LEU A 192 -32.24 -23.91 -19.65
N HIS A 193 -33.07 -24.17 -18.63
CA HIS A 193 -33.64 -25.48 -18.35
C HIS A 193 -35.01 -25.73 -19.00
N ARG A 194 -35.47 -24.86 -19.92
CA ARG A 194 -36.81 -24.92 -20.56
C ARG A 194 -37.21 -26.25 -21.21
N ARG A 195 -36.24 -27.11 -21.55
CA ARG A 195 -36.48 -28.46 -22.10
C ARG A 195 -36.95 -29.45 -21.04
N TYR A 196 -36.33 -29.44 -19.86
CA TYR A 196 -36.60 -30.40 -18.78
C TYR A 196 -37.51 -29.83 -17.70
N ARG A 197 -37.62 -28.50 -17.61
CA ARG A 197 -38.46 -27.75 -16.67
C ARG A 197 -38.43 -28.32 -15.25
N PRO A 198 -37.24 -28.41 -14.62
CA PRO A 198 -37.13 -28.85 -13.24
C PRO A 198 -37.86 -27.90 -12.27
N PHE A 199 -38.05 -26.65 -12.70
CA PHE A 199 -38.74 -25.57 -12.02
C PHE A 199 -39.76 -24.93 -12.97
N ASP A 200 -40.90 -24.49 -12.45
CA ASP A 200 -41.98 -23.85 -13.23
C ASP A 200 -42.65 -22.71 -12.45
N GLY A 201 -42.96 -21.61 -13.16
CA GLY A 201 -43.74 -20.49 -12.63
C GLY A 201 -43.08 -19.69 -11.50
N ALA A 202 -41.77 -19.49 -11.57
CA ALA A 202 -41.02 -18.85 -10.49
C ALA A 202 -41.36 -17.37 -10.32
N THR A 203 -41.71 -16.98 -9.10
CA THR A 203 -42.02 -15.60 -8.70
C THR A 203 -41.21 -15.25 -7.47
N LEU A 204 -40.40 -14.19 -7.55
CA LEU A 204 -39.67 -13.67 -6.38
C LEU A 204 -40.67 -13.05 -5.41
N THR A 205 -40.75 -13.58 -4.20
CA THR A 205 -41.67 -13.11 -3.14
C THR A 205 -40.99 -12.26 -2.08
N ARG A 206 -39.68 -12.45 -1.87
CA ARG A 206 -38.88 -11.67 -0.92
C ARG A 206 -37.45 -11.50 -1.42
N HIS A 207 -36.92 -10.29 -1.28
CA HIS A 207 -35.48 -10.04 -1.36
C HIS A 207 -35.12 -9.06 -0.24
N GLU A 208 -34.06 -9.35 0.49
CA GLU A 208 -33.53 -8.44 1.50
C GLU A 208 -32.03 -8.63 1.67
N THR A 209 -31.39 -7.59 2.20
CA THR A 209 -29.98 -7.60 2.58
C THR A 209 -29.88 -7.32 4.07
N VAL A 210 -29.24 -8.22 4.81
CA VAL A 210 -29.05 -8.14 6.27
C VAL A 210 -27.56 -8.28 6.57
N GLY A 211 -26.90 -7.14 6.82
CA GLY A 211 -25.44 -7.08 6.88
C GLY A 211 -24.83 -7.57 5.57
N ASP A 212 -23.92 -8.56 5.65
CA ASP A 212 -23.27 -9.16 4.49
C ASP A 212 -24.08 -10.30 3.84
N ASN A 213 -25.31 -10.55 4.30
CA ASN A 213 -26.15 -11.62 3.79
C ASN A 213 -27.21 -11.07 2.83
N VAL A 214 -27.41 -11.77 1.72
CA VAL A 214 -28.53 -11.57 0.81
C VAL A 214 -29.47 -12.76 0.95
N HIS A 215 -30.74 -12.49 1.25
CA HIS A 215 -31.80 -13.49 1.34
C HIS A 215 -32.79 -13.30 0.22
N LEU A 216 -33.14 -14.39 -0.46
CA LEU A 216 -34.12 -14.43 -1.55
C LEU A 216 -35.14 -15.54 -1.26
N ALA A 217 -36.40 -15.28 -1.54
CA ALA A 217 -37.44 -16.30 -1.51
C ALA A 217 -38.25 -16.28 -2.81
N TYR A 218 -38.53 -17.47 -3.32
CA TYR A 218 -39.29 -17.67 -4.55
C TYR A 218 -40.45 -18.64 -4.31
N GLU A 219 -41.63 -18.28 -4.81
CA GLU A 219 -42.67 -19.25 -5.12
C GLU A 219 -42.33 -19.90 -6.46
N THR A 220 -42.13 -21.21 -6.49
CA THR A 220 -41.75 -21.93 -7.71
C THR A 220 -42.08 -23.40 -7.57
N ARG A 221 -42.62 -24.04 -8.62
CA ARG A 221 -42.95 -25.47 -8.58
C ARG A 221 -41.72 -26.30 -8.89
N VAL A 222 -41.09 -26.88 -7.88
CA VAL A 222 -39.93 -27.75 -8.04
C VAL A 222 -40.37 -29.20 -8.24
N GLY A 223 -39.74 -29.92 -9.18
CA GLY A 223 -39.91 -31.37 -9.30
C GLY A 223 -41.19 -31.80 -10.02
N ARG A 224 -41.78 -30.95 -10.87
CA ARG A 224 -42.95 -31.30 -11.70
C ARG A 224 -42.60 -31.72 -13.14
N GLY A 225 -41.31 -31.78 -13.46
CA GLY A 225 -40.82 -32.26 -14.76
C GLY A 225 -40.96 -33.77 -14.91
N ARG A 226 -40.97 -34.27 -16.16
CA ARG A 226 -41.17 -35.70 -16.50
C ARG A 226 -40.26 -36.68 -15.73
N ILE A 227 -39.02 -36.27 -15.46
CA ILE A 227 -38.02 -37.10 -14.77
C ILE A 227 -37.99 -36.77 -13.28
N SER A 228 -38.02 -35.48 -12.91
CA SER A 228 -37.93 -35.05 -11.51
C SER A 228 -39.16 -35.43 -10.68
N GLY A 229 -40.35 -35.49 -11.30
CA GLY A 229 -41.58 -35.91 -10.62
C GLY A 229 -41.61 -37.38 -10.19
N LEU A 230 -40.72 -38.23 -10.73
CA LEU A 230 -40.59 -39.63 -10.30
C LEU A 230 -39.95 -39.77 -8.91
N PHE A 231 -39.27 -38.72 -8.44
CA PHE A 231 -38.51 -38.74 -7.19
C PHE A 231 -39.17 -37.91 -6.07
N VAL A 232 -40.34 -37.30 -6.32
CA VAL A 232 -41.01 -36.40 -5.37
C VAL A 232 -42.41 -36.91 -5.05
N ASP A 233 -42.63 -37.28 -3.79
CA ASP A 233 -43.96 -37.61 -3.27
C ASP A 233 -44.73 -36.32 -2.91
N HIS A 234 -45.42 -35.76 -3.91
CA HIS A 234 -46.22 -34.53 -3.78
C HIS A 234 -47.45 -34.68 -2.87
N ALA A 235 -47.80 -35.90 -2.43
CA ALA A 235 -48.86 -36.10 -1.44
C ALA A 235 -48.36 -35.84 0.00
N ARG A 236 -47.03 -35.87 0.21
CA ARG A 236 -46.40 -35.69 1.53
C ARG A 236 -45.53 -34.44 1.65
N LEU A 237 -45.09 -33.87 0.52
CA LEU A 237 -44.12 -32.78 0.50
C LEU A 237 -44.60 -31.61 -0.37
N ASN A 238 -44.56 -30.39 0.18
CA ASN A 238 -44.79 -29.16 -0.57
C ASN A 238 -43.45 -28.60 -1.07
N THR A 239 -43.22 -28.70 -2.39
CA THR A 239 -41.99 -28.20 -3.05
C THR A 239 -42.25 -26.93 -3.86
N ASN A 240 -43.24 -26.13 -3.46
CA ASN A 240 -43.64 -24.91 -4.18
C ASN A 240 -42.96 -23.63 -3.69
N HIS A 241 -42.03 -23.73 -2.74
CA HIS A 241 -41.30 -22.61 -2.14
C HIS A 241 -39.81 -22.91 -2.10
N MET A 242 -38.98 -21.90 -2.35
CA MET A 242 -37.54 -22.00 -2.30
C MET A 242 -36.95 -20.77 -1.61
N GLU A 243 -36.04 -21.00 -0.68
CA GLU A 243 -35.26 -19.96 -0.02
C GLU A 243 -33.79 -20.11 -0.39
N LEU A 244 -33.16 -18.99 -0.71
CA LEU A 244 -31.75 -18.88 -1.03
C LEU A 244 -31.16 -17.82 -0.11
N TRP A 245 -29.98 -18.09 0.41
CA TRP A 245 -29.24 -17.12 1.19
C TRP A 245 -27.76 -17.20 0.83
N GLN A 246 -27.11 -16.05 0.72
CA GLN A 246 -25.70 -15.95 0.38
C GLN A 246 -25.03 -14.93 1.30
N LYS A 247 -23.98 -15.36 1.98
CA LYS A 247 -23.07 -14.47 2.70
C LYS A 247 -21.95 -14.01 1.76
N TYR A 248 -21.86 -12.72 1.49
CA TYR A 248 -20.73 -12.15 0.78
C TYR A 248 -19.58 -11.97 1.75
N LEU A 249 -18.55 -12.80 1.61
CA LEU A 249 -17.35 -12.69 2.42
C LEU A 249 -16.62 -11.42 1.97
N GLU A 250 -16.45 -10.43 2.88
CA GLU A 250 -15.76 -9.17 2.58
C GLU A 250 -14.46 -9.44 1.82
N SER A 251 -14.30 -8.96 0.59
CA SER A 251 -12.99 -9.00 -0.07
C SER A 251 -12.10 -7.93 0.54
N ARG A 252 -11.15 -8.30 1.39
CA ARG A 252 -10.15 -7.36 1.89
C ARG A 252 -9.16 -7.04 0.77
N TYR A 253 -9.39 -5.90 0.11
CA TYR A 253 -8.36 -5.24 -0.67
C TYR A 253 -7.67 -4.21 0.22
N ILE A 254 -6.47 -4.53 0.70
CA ILE A 254 -5.60 -3.54 1.35
C ILE A 254 -4.95 -2.74 0.22
N SER A 255 -5.59 -1.64 -0.18
CA SER A 255 -5.05 -0.71 -1.18
C SER A 255 -3.74 -0.04 -0.73
N SER A 256 -3.49 -0.04 0.58
CA SER A 256 -2.35 0.62 1.21
C SER A 256 -2.03 -0.04 2.55
N ALA A 257 -0.77 -0.42 2.74
CA ALA A 257 -0.27 -1.02 3.97
C ALA A 257 0.80 -0.12 4.61
N TYR A 258 0.75 0.05 5.93
CA TYR A 258 1.80 0.73 6.68
C TYR A 258 2.85 -0.30 7.12
N LEU A 259 4.08 -0.14 6.62
CA LEU A 259 5.19 -1.03 6.91
C LEU A 259 5.90 -0.60 8.19
N ILE A 260 5.95 -1.49 9.18
CA ILE A 260 6.72 -1.28 10.42
C ILE A 260 7.95 -2.19 10.37
N GLY A 261 9.12 -1.58 10.17
CA GLY A 261 10.40 -2.29 10.08
C GLY A 261 10.89 -2.91 11.37
N PRO A 262 12.07 -3.60 11.30
CA PRO A 262 12.58 -4.44 12.36
C PRO A 262 12.61 -3.66 13.67
N ALA A 263 11.70 -4.01 14.56
CA ALA A 263 11.54 -3.35 15.84
C ALA A 263 12.62 -3.84 16.80
N GLY A 264 13.87 -3.44 16.56
CA GLY A 264 14.93 -3.65 17.54
C GLY A 264 14.77 -2.82 18.82
N ASN A 265 13.82 -1.86 18.89
CA ASN A 265 13.71 -0.94 20.03
C ASN A 265 12.38 -0.19 20.21
N ARG A 266 11.26 -0.57 19.56
CA ARG A 266 9.99 0.17 19.75
C ARG A 266 9.20 -0.39 20.93
N PRO A 267 8.88 0.42 21.96
CA PRO A 267 8.03 -0.02 23.06
C PRO A 267 6.67 -0.49 22.56
N GLU A 268 6.16 -1.59 23.12
CA GLU A 268 4.89 -2.24 22.75
C GLU A 268 3.71 -1.26 22.66
N ARG A 269 3.63 -0.31 23.61
CA ARG A 269 2.64 0.79 23.60
C ARG A 269 2.60 1.61 22.31
N VAL A 270 3.74 1.78 21.64
CA VAL A 270 3.85 2.56 20.38
C VAL A 270 3.33 1.73 19.22
N VAL A 271 3.60 0.42 19.22
CA VAL A 271 3.10 -0.52 18.22
C VAL A 271 1.57 -0.60 18.30
N SER A 272 1.02 -0.78 19.50
CA SER A 272 -0.44 -0.84 19.71
C SER A 272 -1.14 0.47 19.34
N TYR A 273 -0.50 1.62 19.61
CA TYR A 273 -1.04 2.93 19.20
C TYR A 273 -1.10 3.08 17.68
N ILE A 274 -0.04 2.67 16.97
CA ILE A 274 0.00 2.70 15.50
C ILE A 274 -1.04 1.73 14.92
N GLN A 275 -1.16 0.53 15.50
CA GLN A 275 -2.20 -0.46 15.15
C GLN A 275 -3.59 0.12 15.17
N LYS A 276 -3.97 0.66 16.32
CA LYS A 276 -5.27 1.28 16.49
C LYS A 276 -5.51 2.43 15.50
N LYS A 277 -4.50 3.29 15.27
CA LYS A 277 -4.64 4.44 14.37
C LYS A 277 -4.76 4.05 12.90
N CYS A 278 -4.08 3.00 12.46
CA CYS A 278 -4.20 2.49 11.10
C CYS A 278 -5.54 1.78 10.88
N GLU A 279 -6.02 1.01 11.86
CA GLU A 279 -7.35 0.39 11.81
C GLU A 279 -8.47 1.44 11.68
N GLU A 280 -8.40 2.53 12.45
CA GLU A 280 -9.37 3.65 12.39
C GLU A 280 -9.47 4.28 10.99
N ILE A 281 -8.42 4.21 10.18
CA ILE A 281 -8.37 4.80 8.83
C ILE A 281 -8.33 3.75 7.71
N GLY A 282 -8.63 2.48 8.03
CA GLY A 282 -8.72 1.39 7.06
C GLY A 282 -7.37 0.96 6.44
N LEU A 283 -6.25 1.26 7.11
CA LEU A 283 -4.92 0.83 6.70
C LEU A 283 -4.56 -0.50 7.36
N GLY A 284 -4.12 -1.46 6.53
CA GLY A 284 -3.49 -2.68 7.03
C GLY A 284 -2.09 -2.40 7.58
N ILE A 285 -1.70 -3.07 8.66
CA ILE A 285 -0.32 -3.00 9.17
C ILE A 285 0.39 -4.30 8.88
N VAL A 286 1.60 -4.17 8.31
CA VAL A 286 2.52 -5.29 8.14
C VAL A 286 3.76 -5.02 8.99
N MET A 287 3.87 -5.78 10.07
CA MET A 287 5.10 -5.83 10.88
C MET A 287 6.03 -6.88 10.29
N TYR A 288 7.32 -6.55 10.21
CA TYR A 288 8.34 -7.47 9.70
C TYR A 288 9.62 -7.39 10.54
N GLU A 289 10.26 -8.54 10.69
CA GLU A 289 11.51 -8.69 11.45
C GLU A 289 12.72 -8.53 10.54
N ASP A 290 12.57 -8.93 9.28
CA ASP A 290 13.56 -8.80 8.21
C ASP A 290 12.88 -8.64 6.85
N LEU A 291 13.65 -8.27 5.83
CA LEU A 291 13.13 -7.98 4.48
C LEU A 291 12.53 -9.23 3.79
N GLN A 292 13.00 -10.43 4.08
CA GLN A 292 12.45 -11.67 3.51
C GLN A 292 11.06 -11.93 4.09
N SER A 293 10.90 -11.79 5.41
CA SER A 293 9.62 -11.92 6.11
C SER A 293 8.59 -10.89 5.64
N LEU A 294 9.05 -9.69 5.24
CA LEU A 294 8.21 -8.64 4.67
C LEU A 294 7.66 -9.05 3.31
N GLU A 295 8.49 -9.59 2.42
CA GLU A 295 8.07 -10.00 1.08
C GLU A 295 7.01 -11.10 1.14
N ASP A 296 7.21 -12.10 2.00
CA ASP A 296 6.23 -13.16 2.24
C ASP A 296 4.91 -12.61 2.77
N ARG A 297 4.96 -11.66 3.72
CA ARG A 297 3.77 -11.04 4.30
C ARG A 297 3.03 -10.16 3.30
N LEU A 298 3.75 -9.39 2.49
CA LEU A 298 3.17 -8.55 1.44
C LEU A 298 2.51 -9.39 0.36
N ALA A 299 3.14 -10.48 -0.08
CA ALA A 299 2.55 -11.42 -1.02
C ALA A 299 1.24 -12.03 -0.49
N ARG A 300 1.16 -12.35 0.81
CA ARG A 300 -0.04 -12.90 1.46
C ARG A 300 -1.23 -11.94 1.47
N ILE A 301 -1.00 -10.63 1.50
CA ILE A 301 -2.06 -9.61 1.45
C ILE A 301 -2.28 -9.04 0.04
N GLY A 302 -1.74 -9.69 -0.99
CA GLY A 302 -1.91 -9.29 -2.38
C GLY A 302 -1.04 -8.09 -2.80
N LEU A 303 -0.03 -7.73 -2.02
CA LEU A 303 0.94 -6.65 -2.29
C LEU A 303 2.33 -7.20 -2.70
N ALA A 304 2.39 -8.37 -3.36
CA ALA A 304 3.66 -8.93 -3.81
C ALA A 304 4.44 -7.91 -4.67
N ARG A 305 5.74 -7.74 -4.40
CA ARG A 305 6.63 -7.01 -5.29
C ARG A 305 6.54 -7.64 -6.67
N GLY A 306 6.13 -6.88 -7.68
CA GLY A 306 6.46 -7.25 -9.05
C GLY A 306 7.99 -7.32 -9.18
N ASP A 307 8.49 -8.24 -10.01
CA ASP A 307 9.92 -8.48 -10.28
C ASP A 307 10.68 -7.29 -10.92
N ARG A 308 10.12 -6.07 -10.85
CA ARG A 308 10.77 -4.84 -11.27
C ARG A 308 10.83 -3.91 -10.08
N GLU A 309 12.04 -3.70 -9.55
CA GLU A 309 12.31 -2.44 -8.86
C GLU A 309 12.21 -1.35 -9.91
N ASP A 310 11.01 -0.79 -10.07
CA ASP A 310 10.76 0.35 -10.95
C ASP A 310 11.78 1.44 -10.60
N LEU A 311 12.32 2.10 -11.65
CA LEU A 311 13.22 3.23 -11.49
C LEU A 311 12.63 4.26 -10.52
N ASP A 312 11.31 4.40 -10.54
CA ASP A 312 10.56 5.26 -9.64
C ASP A 312 10.76 4.88 -8.17
N HIS A 313 10.64 3.60 -7.82
CA HIS A 313 10.87 3.13 -6.45
C HIS A 313 12.32 3.36 -6.00
N SER A 314 13.29 3.07 -6.87
CA SER A 314 14.71 3.32 -6.59
C SER A 314 14.96 4.80 -6.31
N MET A 315 14.30 5.70 -7.06
CA MET A 315 14.46 7.13 -6.88
C MET A 315 13.85 7.63 -5.59
N TRP A 316 12.65 7.17 -5.22
CA TRP A 316 12.08 7.47 -3.91
C TRP A 316 12.97 7.01 -2.76
N ARG A 317 13.53 5.80 -2.83
CA ARG A 317 14.45 5.28 -1.80
C ARG A 317 15.70 6.15 -1.66
N PHE A 318 16.29 6.55 -2.79
CA PHE A 318 17.44 7.45 -2.82
C PHE A 318 17.13 8.79 -2.16
N SER A 319 15.99 9.39 -2.48
CA SER A 319 15.59 10.69 -1.95
C SER A 319 15.31 10.66 -0.44
N PHE A 320 14.67 9.59 0.06
CA PHE A 320 14.51 9.38 1.49
C PHE A 320 15.84 9.12 2.21
N TRP A 321 16.84 8.57 1.53
CA TRP A 321 18.17 8.43 2.09
C TRP A 321 18.86 9.78 2.27
N LEU A 322 18.82 10.65 1.26
CA LEU A 322 19.32 12.03 1.37
C LEU A 322 18.61 12.80 2.49
N GLU A 323 17.29 12.66 2.60
CA GLU A 323 16.52 13.27 3.70
C GLU A 323 17.01 12.82 5.08
N ARG A 324 17.25 11.52 5.28
CA ARG A 324 17.82 11.00 6.54
C ARG A 324 19.20 11.58 6.84
N GLN A 325 20.05 11.73 5.83
CA GLN A 325 21.36 12.37 6.02
C GLN A 325 21.21 13.85 6.38
N MET A 326 20.24 14.55 5.80
CA MET A 326 19.95 15.93 6.17
C MET A 326 19.49 16.05 7.63
N GLN A 327 18.66 15.12 8.12
CA GLN A 327 18.31 15.05 9.55
C GLN A 327 19.54 14.79 10.43
N LYS A 328 20.48 13.95 9.96
CA LYS A 328 21.74 13.66 10.64
C LYS A 328 22.63 14.92 10.71
N VAL A 329 22.70 15.72 9.64
CA VAL A 329 23.39 17.01 9.62
C VAL A 329 22.84 17.94 10.69
N VAL A 330 21.52 18.13 10.75
CA VAL A 330 20.90 19.04 11.74
C VAL A 330 21.16 18.57 13.17
N SER A 331 20.90 17.30 13.45
CA SER A 331 21.09 16.74 14.79
C SER A 331 22.57 16.74 15.24
N THR A 332 23.51 16.54 14.31
CA THR A 332 24.95 16.59 14.59
C THR A 332 25.41 18.03 14.84
N ASN A 333 25.01 18.99 14.00
CA ASN A 333 25.40 20.39 14.20
C ASN A 333 24.84 20.98 15.49
N ARG A 334 23.60 20.62 15.87
CA ARG A 334 23.02 20.99 17.16
C ARG A 334 23.86 20.51 18.35
N LYS A 335 24.50 19.34 18.24
CA LYS A 335 25.35 18.77 19.31
C LYS A 335 26.79 19.29 19.29
N GLN A 336 27.33 19.57 18.11
CA GLN A 336 28.73 20.00 17.94
C GLN A 336 28.95 21.50 18.15
N GLU A 337 27.87 22.29 18.25
CA GLU A 337 27.91 23.75 18.46
C GLU A 337 28.75 24.52 17.41
N LYS A 338 28.91 23.97 16.20
CA LYS A 338 29.60 24.65 15.09
C LYS A 338 28.87 25.92 14.62
N SER A 339 27.57 25.96 14.81
CA SER A 339 26.68 27.10 14.61
C SER A 339 25.79 27.14 15.86
N PRO A 340 26.25 27.82 16.93
CA PRO A 340 25.61 27.79 18.25
C PRO A 340 24.16 28.26 18.25
N ARG A 341 23.79 29.19 17.37
CA ARG A 341 22.41 29.69 17.25
C ARG A 341 21.67 29.07 16.06
N GLY A 342 22.34 28.96 14.92
CA GLY A 342 21.76 28.42 13.70
C GLY A 342 21.47 26.91 13.75
N GLY A 343 22.35 26.12 14.36
CA GLY A 343 22.13 24.67 14.55
C GLY A 343 20.83 24.38 15.30
N PRO A 344 20.64 24.92 16.52
CA PRO A 344 19.36 24.84 17.23
C PRO A 344 18.18 25.41 16.45
N ALA A 345 18.31 26.57 15.80
CA ALA A 345 17.21 27.18 15.05
C ALA A 345 16.72 26.29 13.87
N VAL A 346 17.63 25.62 13.15
CA VAL A 346 17.24 24.66 12.09
C VAL A 346 16.60 23.42 12.68
N TYR A 347 17.05 22.95 13.85
CA TYR A 347 16.44 21.83 14.55
C TYR A 347 15.02 22.18 15.02
N ASP A 348 14.82 23.34 15.62
CA ASP A 348 13.52 23.80 16.09
C ASP A 348 12.56 24.00 14.91
N TYR A 349 13.06 24.52 13.78
CA TYR A 349 12.29 24.62 12.55
C TYR A 349 11.85 23.23 12.02
N GLN A 350 12.77 22.26 11.99
CA GLN A 350 12.47 20.88 11.63
C GLN A 350 11.37 20.28 12.53
N GLU A 351 11.46 20.48 13.84
CA GLU A 351 10.50 19.97 14.81
C GLU A 351 9.12 20.63 14.66
N LEU A 352 9.08 21.94 14.40
CA LEU A 352 7.83 22.67 14.15
C LEU A 352 7.12 22.16 12.90
N ILE A 353 7.86 21.90 11.81
CA ILE A 353 7.32 21.27 10.60
C ILE A 353 6.79 19.86 10.92
N ARG A 354 7.57 19.06 11.66
CA ARG A 354 7.18 17.69 12.05
C ARG A 354 5.90 17.69 12.89
N HIS A 355 5.77 18.64 13.82
CA HIS A 355 4.56 18.84 14.62
C HIS A 355 3.35 19.17 13.72
N GLY A 356 3.49 20.16 12.83
CA GLY A 356 2.42 20.52 11.90
C GLY A 356 1.97 19.35 11.02
N LEU A 357 2.92 18.56 10.52
CA LEU A 357 2.62 17.42 9.63
C LEU A 357 2.00 16.21 10.34
N LEU A 358 2.41 15.89 11.57
CA LEU A 358 2.09 14.61 12.22
C LEU A 358 1.21 14.74 13.48
N GLN A 359 1.23 15.89 14.16
CA GLN A 359 0.61 16.05 15.49
C GLN A 359 -0.57 17.02 15.51
N ALA A 360 -0.74 17.82 14.46
CA ALA A 360 -1.91 18.69 14.31
C ALA A 360 -3.21 17.87 14.29
N ARG A 361 -4.22 18.34 15.03
CA ARG A 361 -5.50 17.63 15.21
C ARG A 361 -6.38 17.72 13.98
N ASP A 362 -6.27 18.82 13.25
CA ASP A 362 -7.01 19.08 12.01
C ASP A 362 -6.23 19.94 11.01
N VAL A 363 -6.84 20.17 9.84
CA VAL A 363 -6.23 20.92 8.74
C VAL A 363 -5.94 22.39 9.08
N ARG A 364 -6.75 23.02 9.94
CA ARG A 364 -6.57 24.45 10.31
C ARG A 364 -5.41 24.62 11.27
N GLU A 365 -5.33 23.77 12.30
CA GLU A 365 -4.19 23.76 13.23
C GLU A 365 -2.88 23.43 12.48
N ARG A 366 -2.93 22.49 11.54
CA ARG A 366 -1.80 22.16 10.67
C ARG A 366 -1.34 23.37 9.88
N LEU A 367 -2.26 24.04 9.18
CA LEU A 367 -1.94 25.19 8.35
C LEU A 367 -1.38 26.34 9.19
N ALA A 368 -1.97 26.62 10.35
CA ALA A 368 -1.46 27.62 11.29
C ALA A 368 -0.01 27.34 11.70
N THR A 369 0.26 26.11 12.16
CA THR A 369 1.61 25.68 12.57
C THR A 369 2.61 25.79 11.41
N LEU A 370 2.23 25.36 10.22
CA LEU A 370 3.13 25.36 9.07
C LEU A 370 3.38 26.77 8.52
N TYR A 371 2.37 27.65 8.55
CA TYR A 371 2.56 29.06 8.19
C TYR A 371 3.42 29.79 9.22
N GLU A 372 3.24 29.55 10.51
CA GLU A 372 4.13 30.05 11.56
C GLU A 372 5.58 29.63 11.28
N ALA A 373 5.79 28.35 11.00
CA ALA A 373 7.09 27.81 10.62
C ALA A 373 7.66 28.53 9.39
N HIS A 374 6.86 28.68 8.34
CA HIS A 374 7.26 29.34 7.10
C HIS A 374 7.63 30.81 7.31
N PHE A 375 6.83 31.59 8.05
CA PHE A 375 7.05 33.03 8.23
C PHE A 375 8.23 33.35 9.14
N HIS A 376 8.38 32.64 10.27
CA HIS A 376 9.49 32.90 11.21
C HIS A 376 10.86 32.49 10.68
N HIS A 377 10.91 31.57 9.70
CA HIS A 377 12.17 30.99 9.23
C HIS A 377 12.50 31.30 7.77
N ARG A 378 11.83 32.29 7.14
CA ARG A 378 12.04 32.64 5.71
C ARG A 378 13.49 32.98 5.35
N ALA A 379 14.24 33.58 6.28
CA ALA A 379 15.63 33.97 6.06
C ALA A 379 16.62 33.09 6.84
N LEU A 380 16.15 31.99 7.44
CA LEU A 380 16.96 31.13 8.31
C LEU A 380 18.20 30.59 7.61
N ALA A 381 18.08 30.13 6.37
CA ALA A 381 19.23 29.60 5.64
C ALA A 381 20.33 30.65 5.45
N LYS A 382 19.95 31.90 5.15
CA LYS A 382 20.90 33.01 5.02
C LYS A 382 21.46 33.45 6.38
N ALA A 383 20.68 33.37 7.46
CA ALA A 383 21.14 33.64 8.81
C ALA A 383 22.17 32.60 9.31
N VAL A 384 21.95 31.32 9.01
CA VAL A 384 22.93 30.27 9.26
C VAL A 384 24.20 30.52 8.46
N ALA A 385 24.09 30.90 7.19
CA ALA A 385 25.26 31.26 6.39
C ALA A 385 26.03 32.46 6.97
N ALA A 386 25.32 33.48 7.47
CA ALA A 386 25.90 34.64 8.15
C ALA A 386 26.69 34.25 9.41
N GLU A 387 26.11 33.39 10.26
CA GLU A 387 26.79 32.91 11.46
C GLU A 387 28.03 32.08 11.12
N LEU A 388 27.95 31.23 10.08
CA LEU A 388 29.10 30.46 9.60
C LEU A 388 30.22 31.35 9.01
N GLU A 389 29.88 32.53 8.48
CA GLU A 389 30.84 33.57 8.09
C GLU A 389 31.47 34.30 9.28
N GLY A 390 30.94 34.14 10.49
CA GLY A 390 31.34 34.87 11.68
C GLY A 390 30.61 36.21 11.88
N ASN A 391 29.54 36.46 11.13
CA ASN A 391 28.72 37.67 11.29
C ASN A 391 27.76 37.54 12.48
N GLU A 392 27.17 38.65 12.91
CA GLU A 392 26.19 38.67 13.99
C GLU A 392 24.94 37.87 13.61
N TRP A 393 24.39 37.10 14.57
CA TRP A 393 23.15 36.36 14.38
C TRP A 393 21.95 37.31 14.40
N ASP A 394 21.47 37.63 13.20
CA ASP A 394 20.21 38.33 12.97
C ASP A 394 19.39 37.57 11.91
N PRO A 395 18.39 36.77 12.32
CA PRO A 395 17.52 36.06 11.38
C PRO A 395 16.48 36.96 10.69
N ALA A 396 16.27 38.19 11.15
CA ALA A 396 15.38 39.14 10.49
C ALA A 396 16.09 39.85 9.33
N GLU A 397 17.35 40.26 9.52
CA GLU A 397 18.16 40.96 8.52
C GLU A 397 19.55 40.33 8.32
N PRO A 398 19.63 39.06 7.87
CA PRO A 398 20.90 38.34 7.81
C PRO A 398 21.86 38.92 6.76
N GLN A 399 23.07 39.21 7.23
CA GLN A 399 24.20 39.69 6.44
C GLN A 399 25.12 38.52 6.09
N SER A 400 24.97 37.99 4.88
CA SER A 400 25.84 36.94 4.36
C SER A 400 25.99 37.12 2.86
N GLU A 401 27.23 37.06 2.40
CA GLU A 401 27.55 37.20 0.98
C GLU A 401 28.36 36.02 0.44
N THR A 402 29.34 35.51 1.19
CA THR A 402 30.28 34.49 0.69
C THR A 402 29.71 33.08 0.82
N HIS A 403 29.34 32.66 2.03
CA HIS A 403 28.81 31.34 2.33
C HIS A 403 27.39 31.17 1.79
N TRP A 404 26.60 32.26 1.72
CA TRP A 404 25.31 32.24 1.04
C TRP A 404 25.44 31.97 -0.45
N LYS A 405 26.38 32.64 -1.15
CA LYS A 405 26.65 32.37 -2.57
C LYS A 405 27.22 30.96 -2.78
N ALA A 406 28.14 30.50 -1.93
CA ALA A 406 28.70 29.15 -1.99
C ALA A 406 27.63 28.06 -1.77
N ALA A 407 26.69 28.29 -0.85
CA ALA A 407 25.56 27.39 -0.65
C ALA A 407 24.62 27.35 -1.87
N LEU A 408 24.32 28.51 -2.48
CA LEU A 408 23.42 28.57 -3.63
C LEU A 408 24.04 28.03 -4.93
N ASN A 409 25.29 28.39 -5.22
CA ASN A 409 25.93 28.11 -6.50
C ASN A 409 26.72 26.80 -6.47
N ASP A 410 27.48 26.58 -5.40
CA ASP A 410 28.43 25.45 -5.28
C ASP A 410 27.89 24.30 -4.42
N SER A 411 26.67 24.49 -3.86
CA SER A 411 25.99 23.52 -3.01
C SER A 411 26.79 23.16 -1.75
N GLU A 412 27.55 24.12 -1.22
CA GLU A 412 28.33 23.95 0.00
C GLU A 412 27.49 24.16 1.27
N HIS A 413 28.13 23.93 2.43
CA HIS A 413 27.57 24.10 3.77
C HIS A 413 26.29 23.29 4.04
N HIS A 414 26.44 22.04 4.47
CA HIS A 414 25.30 21.13 4.66
C HIS A 414 24.20 21.67 5.59
N LEU A 415 24.55 22.45 6.63
CA LEU A 415 23.54 23.04 7.53
C LEU A 415 22.68 24.12 6.83
N VAL A 416 23.29 24.91 5.93
CA VAL A 416 22.57 25.88 5.09
C VAL A 416 21.68 25.15 4.09
N GLN A 417 22.18 24.08 3.45
CA GLN A 417 21.38 23.20 2.60
C GLN A 417 20.19 22.57 3.35
N ALA A 418 20.38 22.22 4.63
CA ALA A 418 19.32 21.68 5.48
C ALA A 418 18.22 22.72 5.74
N ALA A 419 18.61 23.96 6.07
CA ALA A 419 17.66 25.05 6.27
C ALA A 419 16.82 25.30 5.00
N MET A 420 17.47 25.36 3.82
CA MET A 420 16.80 25.45 2.51
C MET A 420 15.83 24.28 2.29
N TYR A 421 16.26 23.06 2.58
CA TYR A 421 15.43 21.86 2.44
C TYR A 421 14.14 21.97 3.27
N TYR A 422 14.25 22.30 4.56
CA TYR A 422 13.09 22.42 5.44
C TYR A 422 12.16 23.57 5.04
N GLU A 423 12.70 24.62 4.43
CA GLU A 423 11.87 25.68 3.85
C GLU A 423 10.93 25.17 2.76
N HIS A 424 11.43 24.34 1.85
CA HIS A 424 10.58 23.70 0.83
C HIS A 424 9.68 22.61 1.42
N ARG A 425 10.10 21.94 2.51
CA ARG A 425 9.25 20.98 3.23
C ARG A 425 8.03 21.64 3.85
N ALA A 426 8.21 22.80 4.50
CA ALA A 426 7.11 23.59 5.05
C ALA A 426 6.14 24.04 3.95
N LYS A 427 6.67 24.57 2.83
CA LYS A 427 5.85 25.00 1.67
C LYS A 427 5.03 23.87 1.07
N LEU A 428 5.62 22.69 0.88
CA LEU A 428 4.86 21.52 0.41
C LEU A 428 3.80 21.09 1.44
N GLY A 429 4.10 21.16 2.73
CA GLY A 429 3.12 20.90 3.79
C GLY A 429 1.93 21.86 3.74
N ILE A 430 2.19 23.15 3.51
CA ILE A 430 1.15 24.18 3.34
C ILE A 430 0.31 23.90 2.09
N LEU A 431 0.94 23.59 0.96
CA LEU A 431 0.21 23.24 -0.27
C LEU A 431 -0.69 22.01 -0.05
N LYS A 432 -0.18 20.96 0.62
CA LYS A 432 -0.97 19.79 0.98
C LYS A 432 -2.17 20.18 1.85
N GLY A 433 -1.94 21.03 2.86
CA GLY A 433 -3.01 21.55 3.71
C GLY A 433 -4.04 22.38 2.93
N ALA A 434 -3.63 23.17 1.95
CA ALA A 434 -4.54 23.95 1.10
C ALA A 434 -5.45 23.05 0.24
N VAL A 435 -4.88 21.98 -0.34
CA VAL A 435 -5.65 20.98 -1.10
C VAL A 435 -6.64 20.24 -0.21
N GLU A 436 -6.21 19.78 0.96
CA GLU A 436 -7.08 19.12 1.94
C GLU A 436 -8.20 20.06 2.43
N PHE A 437 -7.87 21.32 2.69
CA PHE A 437 -8.85 22.34 3.06
C PHE A 437 -9.88 22.54 1.94
N ALA A 438 -9.45 22.68 0.68
CA ALA A 438 -10.34 22.84 -0.47
C ALA A 438 -11.28 21.64 -0.65
N LEU A 439 -10.77 20.41 -0.46
CA LEU A 439 -11.58 19.19 -0.53
C LEU A 439 -12.62 19.11 0.60
N LEU A 440 -12.23 19.43 1.84
CA LEU A 440 -13.14 19.46 2.99
C LEU A 440 -14.18 20.57 2.88
N ALA A 441 -13.80 21.74 2.36
CA ALA A 441 -14.72 22.84 2.10
C ALA A 441 -15.79 22.43 1.08
N ARG A 442 -15.37 21.75 0.00
CA ARG A 442 -16.29 21.26 -1.04
C ARG A 442 -17.26 20.19 -0.54
N SER A 443 -16.85 19.35 0.40
CA SER A 443 -17.70 18.30 0.98
C SER A 443 -18.54 18.77 2.17
N GLY A 444 -18.37 20.03 2.61
CA GLY A 444 -19.01 20.53 3.83
C GLY A 444 -18.49 19.89 5.13
N ALA A 445 -17.35 19.20 5.08
CA ALA A 445 -16.76 18.46 6.19
C ALA A 445 -15.65 19.23 6.91
N LEU A 446 -15.60 20.57 6.78
CA LEU A 446 -14.66 21.37 7.55
C LEU A 446 -14.94 21.24 9.05
N PRO A 447 -13.92 20.99 9.88
CA PRO A 447 -14.07 20.90 11.33
C PRO A 447 -14.73 22.15 11.94
N GLU A 448 -15.40 21.99 13.09
CA GLU A 448 -15.98 23.11 13.84
C GLU A 448 -14.95 24.18 14.18
N GLN A 449 -15.38 25.44 14.23
CA GLN A 449 -14.52 26.57 14.52
C GLN A 449 -14.06 26.55 15.98
N ARG A 450 -12.74 26.54 16.19
CA ARG A 450 -12.07 26.70 17.48
C ARG A 450 -10.94 27.70 17.33
N LYS A 451 -10.63 28.45 18.39
CA LYS A 451 -9.44 29.31 18.36
C LYS A 451 -8.19 28.47 18.18
N ILE A 452 -7.25 28.98 17.38
CA ILE A 452 -5.95 28.38 17.12
C ILE A 452 -4.86 29.35 17.54
N LYS A 453 -3.69 28.83 17.92
CA LYS A 453 -2.50 29.64 18.16
C LYS A 453 -1.82 29.92 16.81
N PHE A 454 -1.57 31.20 16.49
CA PHE A 454 -0.85 31.62 15.30
C PHE A 454 0.06 32.79 15.64
N MET A 455 1.37 32.63 15.43
CA MET A 455 2.38 33.69 15.68
C MET A 455 2.21 34.33 17.08
N ASP A 456 2.08 33.49 18.11
CA ASP A 456 1.86 33.87 19.51
C ASP A 456 0.50 34.48 19.89
N PHE A 457 -0.42 34.64 18.95
CA PHE A 457 -1.79 35.12 19.23
C PHE A 457 -2.81 33.98 19.16
N GLU A 458 -3.89 34.09 19.95
CA GLU A 458 -5.10 33.30 19.71
C GLU A 458 -5.93 33.98 18.63
N VAL A 459 -6.07 33.32 17.48
CA VAL A 459 -6.85 33.80 16.34
C VAL A 459 -8.04 32.88 16.06
N PRO A 460 -9.09 33.39 15.39
CA PRO A 460 -10.16 32.54 14.86
C PRO A 460 -9.61 31.38 13.99
N ALA A 461 -10.30 30.24 13.99
CA ALA A 461 -9.88 29.03 13.25
C ALA A 461 -9.73 29.25 11.74
N ASP A 462 -10.44 30.24 11.21
CA ASP A 462 -10.48 30.64 9.80
C ASP A 462 -9.43 31.70 9.46
N PHE A 463 -8.65 32.17 10.43
CA PHE A 463 -7.55 33.10 10.20
C PHE A 463 -6.41 32.40 9.44
N LEU A 464 -6.34 32.63 8.13
CA LEU A 464 -5.25 32.22 7.25
C LEU A 464 -4.85 33.39 6.35
N PRO A 465 -3.60 33.45 5.85
CA PRO A 465 -3.14 34.56 5.03
C PRO A 465 -3.97 34.74 3.73
N ASP A 466 -4.08 35.96 3.21
CA ASP A 466 -4.77 36.20 1.93
C ASP A 466 -4.23 35.35 0.77
N SER A 467 -2.92 35.08 0.76
CA SER A 467 -2.29 34.21 -0.23
C SER A 467 -2.82 32.77 -0.19
N PHE A 468 -3.19 32.29 1.01
CA PHE A 468 -3.84 30.99 1.18
C PHE A 468 -5.20 30.96 0.51
N HIS A 469 -6.06 31.95 0.80
CA HIS A 469 -7.41 32.00 0.24
C HIS A 469 -7.38 32.10 -1.30
N LYS A 470 -6.51 32.96 -1.85
CA LYS A 470 -6.28 33.05 -3.29
C LYS A 470 -5.81 31.73 -3.91
N ALA A 471 -4.95 30.99 -3.20
CA ALA A 471 -4.49 29.69 -3.66
C ALA A 471 -5.59 28.63 -3.61
N VAL A 472 -6.44 28.63 -2.59
CA VAL A 472 -7.62 27.75 -2.51
C VAL A 472 -8.60 28.03 -3.65
N ASP A 473 -8.84 29.30 -3.97
CA ASP A 473 -9.68 29.68 -5.11
C ASP A 473 -9.05 29.24 -6.44
N ALA A 474 -7.74 29.45 -6.62
CA ALA A 474 -7.01 29.02 -7.80
C ALA A 474 -7.04 27.48 -7.96
N LEU A 475 -6.85 26.74 -6.87
CA LEU A 475 -6.90 25.27 -6.86
C LEU A 475 -8.22 24.73 -7.40
N GLN A 476 -9.35 25.34 -7.04
CA GLN A 476 -10.67 24.88 -7.49
C GLN A 476 -10.88 25.00 -9.01
N GLY A 477 -10.11 25.86 -9.68
CA GLY A 477 -10.12 26.00 -11.14
C GLY A 477 -9.24 24.99 -11.88
N ILE A 478 -8.44 24.19 -11.17
CA ILE A 478 -7.50 23.23 -11.76
C ILE A 478 -8.14 21.84 -11.80
N GLU A 479 -8.17 21.22 -13.00
CA GLU A 479 -8.61 19.84 -13.14
C GLU A 479 -7.64 18.90 -12.40
N HIS A 480 -8.19 17.98 -11.60
CA HIS A 480 -7.44 17.07 -10.73
C HIS A 480 -6.52 17.78 -9.70
N PHE A 481 -6.94 18.94 -9.17
CA PHE A 481 -6.16 19.70 -8.18
C PHE A 481 -5.74 18.89 -6.94
N GLU A 482 -6.47 17.82 -6.60
CA GLU A 482 -6.10 16.87 -5.54
C GLU A 482 -4.70 16.25 -5.75
N ARG A 483 -4.18 16.26 -6.98
CA ARG A 483 -2.86 15.73 -7.35
C ARG A 483 -1.73 16.76 -7.22
N ALA A 484 -2.02 18.03 -6.95
CA ALA A 484 -1.01 19.08 -6.83
C ALA A 484 0.11 18.77 -5.80
N PRO A 485 -0.16 18.19 -4.62
CA PRO A 485 0.90 17.85 -3.67
C PRO A 485 1.83 16.75 -4.21
N MET A 486 1.28 15.78 -4.93
CA MET A 486 2.06 14.70 -5.56
C MET A 486 2.94 15.24 -6.68
N VAL A 487 2.41 16.13 -7.54
CA VAL A 487 3.18 16.81 -8.59
C VAL A 487 4.37 17.56 -8.00
N TRP A 488 4.14 18.38 -6.97
CA TRP A 488 5.23 19.11 -6.32
C TRP A 488 6.20 18.19 -5.60
N GLN A 489 5.71 17.13 -4.96
CA GLN A 489 6.59 16.15 -4.31
C GLN A 489 7.47 15.43 -5.34
N SER A 490 6.92 14.98 -6.46
CA SER A 490 7.70 14.36 -7.54
C SER A 490 8.71 15.36 -8.12
N LEU A 491 8.30 16.60 -8.38
CA LEU A 491 9.21 17.63 -8.85
C LEU A 491 10.42 17.81 -7.91
N LEU A 492 10.20 17.90 -6.60
CA LEU A 492 11.25 18.17 -5.61
C LEU A 492 12.10 16.93 -5.27
N TRP A 493 11.46 15.78 -5.02
CA TRP A 493 12.11 14.55 -4.53
C TRP A 493 12.42 13.53 -5.62
N LYS A 494 12.05 13.75 -6.88
CA LYS A 494 12.40 12.84 -7.99
C LYS A 494 13.12 13.58 -9.10
N TRP A 495 12.55 14.70 -9.54
CA TRP A 495 13.10 15.51 -10.63
C TRP A 495 14.15 16.54 -10.16
N GLY A 496 14.34 16.67 -8.85
CA GLY A 496 15.37 17.49 -8.22
C GLY A 496 15.07 18.99 -8.21
N GLY A 497 13.83 19.42 -8.47
CA GLY A 497 13.44 20.83 -8.48
C GLY A 497 14.01 21.63 -9.64
N PHE A 498 14.35 20.96 -10.76
CA PHE A 498 14.78 21.63 -11.99
C PHE A 498 14.39 20.85 -13.24
N LEU A 499 14.30 21.58 -14.35
CA LEU A 499 14.05 21.06 -15.68
C LEU A 499 15.16 21.52 -16.64
N LEU A 500 15.45 20.73 -17.66
CA LEU A 500 16.39 21.08 -18.70
C LEU A 500 15.70 21.95 -19.77
N LEU A 501 16.29 23.10 -20.13
CA LEU A 501 15.64 24.04 -21.05
C LEU A 501 15.49 23.47 -22.46
N ASP A 502 16.45 22.66 -22.92
CA ASP A 502 16.43 21.98 -24.22
C ASP A 502 15.44 20.79 -24.26
N ARG A 503 14.92 20.36 -23.11
CA ARG A 503 13.93 19.27 -22.96
C ARG A 503 12.70 19.71 -22.17
N LEU A 504 12.46 21.02 -22.06
CA LEU A 504 11.52 21.56 -21.08
C LEU A 504 10.10 21.00 -21.27
N GLU A 505 9.63 20.99 -22.52
CA GLU A 505 8.28 20.52 -22.85
C GLU A 505 8.15 19.01 -22.70
N ASP A 506 9.18 18.24 -23.10
CA ASP A 506 9.22 16.79 -22.89
C ASP A 506 9.18 16.43 -21.40
N GLU A 507 10.00 17.09 -20.59
CA GLU A 507 10.08 16.80 -19.15
C GLU A 507 8.80 17.20 -18.42
N LYS A 508 8.14 18.31 -18.83
CA LYS A 508 6.81 18.64 -18.31
C LYS A 508 5.78 17.58 -18.72
N GLN A 509 5.80 17.13 -19.97
CA GLN A 509 4.89 16.10 -20.45
C GLN A 509 5.07 14.79 -19.67
N GLU A 510 6.32 14.36 -19.44
CA GLU A 510 6.64 13.19 -18.62
C GLU A 510 6.13 13.34 -17.18
N ILE A 511 6.28 14.51 -16.55
CA ILE A 511 5.75 14.78 -15.20
C ILE A 511 4.21 14.72 -15.19
N ALA A 512 3.56 15.28 -16.21
CA ALA A 512 2.10 15.27 -16.32
C ALA A 512 1.55 13.85 -16.50
N GLU A 513 2.20 13.03 -17.32
CA GLU A 513 1.87 11.62 -17.53
C GLU A 513 2.09 10.79 -16.27
N GLU A 514 3.22 10.96 -15.60
CA GLU A 514 3.51 10.32 -14.29
C GLU A 514 2.43 10.69 -13.26
N ALA A 515 2.00 11.95 -13.26
CA ALA A 515 0.96 12.42 -12.37
C ALA A 515 -0.46 12.10 -12.86
N GLY A 516 -0.64 11.52 -14.05
CA GLY A 516 -1.92 11.22 -14.68
C GLY A 516 -2.85 12.45 -14.81
N ILE A 517 -2.30 13.60 -15.24
CA ILE A 517 -3.02 14.86 -15.44
C ILE A 517 -2.73 15.47 -16.81
N ALA A 518 -3.54 16.44 -17.23
CA ALA A 518 -3.26 17.23 -18.41
C ALA A 518 -2.06 18.19 -18.19
N LEU A 519 -1.30 18.47 -19.25
CA LEU A 519 -0.17 19.41 -19.21
C LEU A 519 -0.56 20.82 -18.73
N ALA A 520 -1.74 21.31 -19.13
CA ALA A 520 -2.26 22.61 -18.66
C ALA A 520 -2.51 22.64 -17.14
N SER A 521 -2.96 21.52 -16.58
CA SER A 521 -3.12 21.37 -15.13
C SER A 521 -1.77 21.37 -14.43
N LEU A 522 -0.75 20.71 -15.00
CA LEU A 522 0.61 20.74 -14.48
C LEU A 522 1.15 22.17 -14.38
N GLU A 523 1.04 22.98 -15.45
CA GLU A 523 1.54 24.36 -15.44
C GLU A 523 0.84 25.21 -14.37
N SER A 524 -0.47 25.06 -14.23
CA SER A 524 -1.25 25.73 -13.19
C SER A 524 -0.82 25.30 -11.79
N MET A 525 -0.58 24.00 -11.57
CA MET A 525 -0.09 23.47 -10.30
C MET A 525 1.31 23.98 -9.95
N LEU A 526 2.22 24.06 -10.93
CA LEU A 526 3.57 24.61 -10.73
C LEU A 526 3.58 26.13 -10.48
N GLY A 527 2.49 26.83 -10.83
CA GLY A 527 2.28 28.24 -10.48
C GLY A 527 1.75 28.47 -9.07
N LEU A 528 1.29 27.44 -8.35
CA LEU A 528 0.68 27.61 -7.01
C LEU A 528 1.66 28.15 -5.97
N TYR A 529 2.97 27.91 -6.13
CA TYR A 529 3.97 28.49 -5.22
C TYR A 529 4.04 30.01 -5.34
N ASP A 530 3.86 30.58 -6.53
CA ASP A 530 3.83 32.04 -6.73
C ASP A 530 2.60 32.67 -6.07
N VAL A 531 1.50 31.92 -5.96
CA VAL A 531 0.28 32.36 -5.28
C VAL A 531 0.40 32.21 -3.76
N LEU A 532 0.79 31.02 -3.27
CA LEU A 532 0.89 30.70 -1.84
C LEU A 532 2.00 31.49 -1.14
N PHE A 533 3.13 31.67 -1.83
CA PHE A 533 4.35 32.26 -1.29
C PHE A 533 4.87 33.36 -2.24
N PRO A 534 4.19 34.52 -2.33
CA PRO A 534 4.59 35.57 -3.28
C PRO A 534 6.06 35.97 -3.12
N MET A 535 6.80 35.97 -4.23
CA MET A 535 8.21 36.33 -4.30
C MET A 535 8.45 37.25 -5.49
N GLU A 536 9.38 38.20 -5.35
CA GLU A 536 9.78 39.07 -6.46
C GLU A 536 10.34 38.23 -7.62
N ARG A 537 9.78 38.42 -8.82
CA ARG A 537 10.12 37.66 -10.05
C ARG A 537 9.88 36.14 -9.92
N GLY A 538 8.94 35.72 -9.09
CA GLY A 538 8.45 34.34 -8.96
C GLY A 538 9.46 33.33 -8.40
N TRP A 539 9.09 32.06 -8.32
CA TRP A 539 9.93 30.98 -7.77
C TRP A 539 10.90 30.32 -8.75
N TRP A 540 10.71 30.55 -10.04
CA TRP A 540 11.53 29.93 -11.09
C TRP A 540 12.64 30.89 -11.56
N ALA A 541 13.81 30.33 -11.82
CA ALA A 541 14.92 31.04 -12.45
C ALA A 541 15.48 30.19 -13.59
N GLU A 542 15.90 30.84 -14.67
CA GLU A 542 16.62 30.20 -15.76
C GLU A 542 18.11 30.50 -15.64
N PHE A 543 18.93 29.45 -15.66
CA PHE A 543 20.36 29.56 -15.46
C PHE A 543 21.09 28.43 -16.17
N GLN A 544 22.05 28.78 -17.03
CA GLN A 544 23.00 27.86 -17.67
C GLN A 544 22.36 26.59 -18.23
N GLY A 545 21.28 26.74 -19.02
CA GLY A 545 20.58 25.62 -19.67
C GLY A 545 19.55 24.90 -18.80
N THR A 546 19.28 25.38 -17.58
CA THR A 546 18.27 24.81 -16.68
C THR A 546 17.23 25.83 -16.27
N ARG A 547 16.01 25.36 -16.01
CA ARG A 547 14.97 26.08 -15.26
C ARG A 547 14.91 25.50 -13.85
N VAL A 548 15.37 26.25 -12.87
CA VAL A 548 15.54 25.80 -11.48
C VAL A 548 14.54 26.47 -10.56
N LEU A 549 14.09 25.72 -9.54
CA LEU A 549 13.39 26.29 -8.41
C LEU A 549 14.38 27.05 -7.52
N LYS A 550 14.09 28.32 -7.24
CA LYS A 550 14.90 29.17 -6.35
C LYS A 550 14.95 28.58 -4.94
N LEU A 551 16.08 28.74 -4.26
CA LEU A 551 16.32 28.35 -2.86
C LEU A 551 16.16 26.86 -2.54
N PHE A 552 15.90 25.99 -3.52
CA PHE A 552 15.95 24.55 -3.32
C PHE A 552 17.41 24.12 -3.09
N PRO A 553 17.75 23.09 -2.31
CA PRO A 553 19.13 22.70 -2.02
C PRO A 553 19.78 21.92 -3.18
N GLY A 554 21.05 22.23 -3.47
CA GLY A 554 21.79 21.64 -4.59
C GLY A 554 22.03 20.13 -4.43
N ALA A 555 22.18 19.64 -3.20
CA ALA A 555 22.26 18.20 -2.92
C ALA A 555 21.00 17.45 -3.39
N PHE A 556 19.81 18.05 -3.31
CA PHE A 556 18.58 17.43 -3.81
C PHE A 556 18.41 17.59 -5.32
N ARG A 557 18.98 18.63 -5.94
CA ARG A 557 19.10 18.67 -7.42
C ARG A 557 19.88 17.48 -7.96
N GLY A 558 20.87 16.98 -7.22
CA GLY A 558 21.60 15.77 -7.57
C GLY A 558 20.71 14.54 -7.77
N ILE A 559 19.54 14.46 -7.11
CA ILE A 559 18.54 13.41 -7.34
C ILE A 559 18.04 13.47 -8.79
N GLY A 560 17.66 14.65 -9.26
CA GLY A 560 17.20 14.86 -10.63
C GLY A 560 18.28 14.57 -11.68
N VAL A 561 19.55 14.79 -11.34
CA VAL A 561 20.69 14.37 -12.18
C VAL A 561 20.76 12.85 -12.24
N LYS A 562 20.65 12.15 -11.10
CA LYS A 562 20.65 10.69 -11.04
C LYS A 562 19.49 10.06 -11.80
N LEU A 563 18.28 10.60 -11.69
CA LEU A 563 17.13 10.15 -12.47
C LEU A 563 17.46 10.12 -13.97
N ARG A 564 17.99 11.23 -14.49
CA ARG A 564 18.32 11.39 -15.90
C ARG A 564 19.48 10.50 -16.32
N MET A 565 20.51 10.33 -15.48
CA MET A 565 21.59 9.37 -15.72
C MET A 565 21.06 7.94 -15.81
N SER A 566 20.22 7.52 -14.86
CA SER A 566 19.63 6.18 -14.82
C SER A 566 18.73 5.91 -16.02
N ARG A 567 17.89 6.89 -16.43
CA ARG A 567 17.08 6.78 -17.66
C ARG A 567 17.93 6.59 -18.93
N ARG A 568 19.15 7.14 -18.94
CA ARG A 568 20.10 7.04 -20.06
C ARG A 568 21.05 5.84 -19.95
N GLY A 569 20.96 5.04 -18.88
CA GLY A 569 21.88 3.93 -18.63
C GLY A 569 23.33 4.39 -18.44
N ALA A 570 23.55 5.63 -17.98
CA ALA A 570 24.87 6.24 -17.86
C ALA A 570 25.41 6.14 -16.42
N GLY A 571 26.67 5.76 -16.28
CA GLY A 571 27.38 5.68 -15.00
C GLY A 571 27.93 7.03 -14.53
N THR A 572 28.20 7.95 -15.47
CA THR A 572 28.73 9.28 -15.17
C THR A 572 27.88 10.43 -15.76
N VAL A 573 28.01 11.63 -15.20
CA VAL A 573 27.37 12.84 -15.76
C VAL A 573 27.92 13.13 -17.16
N ALA A 574 29.21 12.88 -17.40
CA ALA A 574 29.81 13.05 -18.72
C ALA A 574 29.23 12.06 -19.74
N GLU A 575 29.02 10.79 -19.38
CA GLU A 575 28.33 9.83 -20.26
C GLU A 575 26.87 10.24 -20.54
N ALA A 576 26.17 10.74 -19.53
CA ALA A 576 24.77 11.13 -19.67
C ALA A 576 24.59 12.42 -20.49
N PHE A 577 25.52 13.37 -20.39
CA PHE A 577 25.35 14.75 -20.88
C PHE A 577 26.52 15.28 -21.72
N GLY A 578 27.48 14.44 -22.13
CA GLY A 578 28.75 14.86 -22.72
C GLY A 578 28.66 15.61 -24.06
N GLU A 579 27.57 15.42 -24.81
CA GLU A 579 27.30 16.13 -26.07
C GLU A 579 26.45 17.40 -25.88
N TYR A 580 26.16 17.81 -24.64
CA TYR A 580 25.32 18.99 -24.40
C TYR A 580 26.02 20.26 -24.88
N PRO A 581 25.29 21.16 -25.57
CA PRO A 581 25.86 22.37 -26.18
C PRO A 581 26.39 23.39 -25.16
N HIS A 582 26.15 23.17 -23.86
CA HIS A 582 26.46 24.11 -22.79
C HIS A 582 27.44 23.48 -21.79
N GLN A 583 28.73 23.82 -21.89
CA GLN A 583 29.77 23.36 -20.96
C GLN A 583 29.43 23.64 -19.48
N PHE A 584 28.81 24.80 -19.22
CA PHE A 584 28.37 25.20 -17.88
C PHE A 584 27.22 24.35 -17.32
N LEU A 585 26.33 23.85 -18.18
CA LEU A 585 25.25 22.95 -17.77
C LEU A 585 25.85 21.65 -17.22
N THR A 586 26.75 21.02 -17.98
CA THR A 586 27.40 19.77 -17.57
C THR A 586 28.21 19.96 -16.28
N SER A 587 28.84 21.13 -16.10
CA SER A 587 29.53 21.49 -14.86
C SER A 587 28.56 21.58 -13.66
N ASN A 588 27.42 22.26 -13.80
CA ASN A 588 26.40 22.36 -12.75
C ASN A 588 25.80 21.00 -12.38
N LEU A 589 25.43 20.20 -13.37
CA LEU A 589 24.89 18.85 -13.14
C LEU A 589 25.91 17.98 -12.40
N GLY A 590 27.20 18.09 -12.76
CA GLY A 590 28.30 17.47 -12.04
C GLY A 590 28.39 17.96 -10.59
N GLY A 591 28.31 19.27 -10.37
CA GLY A 591 28.32 19.90 -9.05
C GLY A 591 27.18 19.39 -8.15
N TRP A 592 25.95 19.39 -8.64
CA TRP A 592 24.78 18.91 -7.90
C TRP A 592 24.84 17.41 -7.61
N ASN A 593 25.25 16.60 -8.59
CA ASN A 593 25.49 15.17 -8.39
C ASN A 593 26.52 14.93 -7.28
N ASN A 594 27.64 15.66 -7.31
CA ASN A 594 28.69 15.52 -6.31
C ASN A 594 28.24 16.01 -4.93
N ALA A 595 27.40 17.05 -4.87
CA ALA A 595 26.81 17.51 -3.62
C ALA A 595 25.90 16.45 -2.97
N ALA A 596 25.10 15.74 -3.77
CA ALA A 596 24.32 14.60 -3.29
C ALA A 596 25.21 13.49 -2.70
N VAL A 597 26.28 13.12 -3.41
CA VAL A 597 27.24 12.11 -2.94
C VAL A 597 27.95 12.55 -1.65
N ARG A 598 28.42 13.81 -1.58
CA ARG A 598 29.05 14.36 -0.36
C ARG A 598 28.11 14.35 0.85
N LEU A 599 26.81 14.59 0.62
CA LEU A 599 25.82 14.51 1.69
C LEU A 599 25.61 13.05 2.15
N LEU A 600 25.67 12.08 1.24
CA LEU A 600 25.59 10.66 1.57
C LEU A 600 26.77 10.19 2.43
N ASP A 601 27.98 10.67 2.12
CA ASP A 601 29.21 10.41 2.88
C ASP A 601 29.26 11.17 4.24
N TYR A 602 28.24 11.99 4.56
CA TYR A 602 28.29 12.85 5.75
C TYR A 602 28.29 12.05 7.05
N GLY A 603 29.39 12.20 7.81
CA GLY A 603 29.57 11.54 9.10
C GLY A 603 29.94 10.06 9.00
N GLU A 604 30.30 9.59 7.81
CA GLU A 604 31.02 8.34 7.61
C GLU A 604 32.50 8.69 7.44
N ALA A 605 33.37 8.22 8.35
CA ALA A 605 34.79 8.25 8.09
C ALA A 605 35.05 7.30 6.91
N LYS A 606 35.44 7.83 5.75
CA LYS A 606 35.74 7.05 4.55
C LYS A 606 36.75 5.91 4.82
N PRO A 607 36.77 4.86 3.99
CA PRO A 607 35.69 4.17 3.28
C PRO A 607 35.27 2.86 3.97
#